data_AF-A0A6I2WMS5-F1
#
_entry.id   AF-A0A6I2WMS5-F1
#
_cell.length_a   1.000
_cell.length_b   1.000
_cell.length_c   1.000
_cell.angle_alpha   90.00
_cell.angle_beta   90.00
_cell.angle_gamma   90.00
#
_symmetry.space_group_name_H-M   'P 1'
#
loop_
_entity.id
_entity.type
_entity.pdbx_description
1 polymer ?
#
loop_
_entity_poly.entity_id
_entity_poly.type
_entity_poly.pdbx_seq_one_letter_code
_entity_poly.pdbx_strand_id
1 'polypeptide(L)'
;MPRWHTSQRIGLSSVTLSTVTELRINGRSEDGLSLNLLDADGKEFSVRISDTLRSTINQPRLASVPQSDEPKISIAEIQRRLRAGESMEVLSRENSISIEKIERFSGPILQERVYIIDQAQQIAIRKESGRDPVGLLGVVISRLAPRNIDSAQLEWNTWRHEDGTWTLELHYPNSSGRGKAQWNFDPTRRTLNSLDENARWMM
;
A
#
# COMPACT_ATOMS: atom_id res chain seq x y z
N MET A 1 9.65 -73.46 -23.99
CA MET A 1 9.54 -72.25 -23.13
C MET A 1 8.27 -72.33 -22.29
N PRO A 2 8.31 -72.87 -21.06
CA PRO A 2 7.20 -72.82 -20.12
C PRO A 2 7.42 -71.78 -18.99
N ARG A 3 6.33 -71.15 -18.54
CA ARG A 3 6.26 -70.27 -17.37
C ARG A 3 6.28 -71.10 -16.09
N TRP A 4 7.18 -70.76 -15.17
CA TRP A 4 7.19 -71.27 -13.79
C TRP A 4 6.52 -70.25 -12.86
N HIS A 5 5.60 -70.72 -12.03
CA HIS A 5 5.09 -70.02 -10.85
C HIS A 5 5.89 -70.52 -9.63
N THR A 6 6.61 -69.62 -8.96
CA THR A 6 7.03 -69.80 -7.57
C THR A 6 6.72 -68.52 -6.83
N SER A 7 5.66 -68.54 -6.03
CA SER A 7 5.31 -67.46 -5.11
C SER A 7 5.90 -67.81 -3.75
N GLN A 8 6.93 -67.08 -3.33
CA GLN A 8 7.47 -67.13 -1.97
C GLN A 8 7.08 -65.83 -1.29
N ARG A 9 6.10 -65.88 -0.37
CA ARG A 9 5.74 -64.76 0.51
C ARG A 9 6.80 -64.66 1.60
N ILE A 10 7.62 -63.63 1.55
CA ILE A 10 8.49 -63.19 2.65
C ILE A 10 7.72 -62.15 3.45
N GLY A 11 7.66 -62.35 4.77
CA GLY A 11 6.96 -61.49 5.72
C GLY A 11 7.54 -60.08 5.77
N LEU A 12 6.65 -59.09 5.83
CA LEU A 12 7.00 -57.72 6.15
C LEU A 12 6.80 -57.50 7.64
N SER A 13 7.92 -57.32 8.33
CA SER A 13 8.01 -56.77 9.68
C SER A 13 7.29 -55.42 9.73
N SER A 14 6.39 -55.25 10.69
CA SER A 14 5.61 -54.02 10.87
C SER A 14 6.49 -52.89 11.42
N VAL A 15 6.50 -51.77 10.69
CA VAL A 15 6.97 -50.47 11.16
C VAL A 15 5.85 -49.86 12.00
N THR A 16 6.08 -49.62 13.30
CA THR A 16 5.12 -48.94 14.16
C THR A 16 5.15 -47.44 13.88
N LEU A 17 4.13 -46.93 13.20
CA LEU A 17 3.80 -45.50 13.16
C LEU A 17 3.24 -45.11 14.53
N SER A 18 3.92 -44.23 15.27
CA SER A 18 3.41 -43.65 16.51
C SER A 18 2.28 -42.67 16.19
N THR A 19 1.04 -43.13 16.28
CA THR A 19 -0.15 -42.27 16.24
C THR A 19 -0.21 -41.44 17.53
N VAL A 20 -0.25 -40.11 17.41
CA VAL A 20 -0.44 -39.24 18.58
C VAL A 20 -1.86 -39.46 19.10
N THR A 21 -1.99 -39.95 20.33
CA THR A 21 -3.29 -40.09 21.01
C THR A 21 -3.67 -38.75 21.65
N GLU A 22 -4.83 -38.22 21.30
CA GLU A 22 -5.38 -37.01 21.91
C GLU A 22 -6.02 -37.36 23.27
N LEU A 23 -5.65 -36.61 24.31
CA LEU A 23 -6.14 -36.80 25.67
C LEU A 23 -6.94 -35.59 26.14
N ARG A 24 -8.09 -35.84 26.76
CA ARG A 24 -8.99 -34.81 27.31
C ARG A 24 -8.99 -34.88 28.83
N ILE A 25 -9.03 -33.73 29.50
CA ILE A 25 -9.11 -33.67 30.96
C ILE A 25 -10.53 -34.07 31.39
N ASN A 26 -10.62 -35.11 32.21
CA ASN A 26 -11.86 -35.57 32.84
C ASN A 26 -12.05 -34.98 34.25
N GLY A 27 -10.96 -34.69 34.95
CA GLY A 27 -11.02 -34.09 36.28
C GLY A 27 -9.70 -34.13 37.03
N ARG A 28 -9.78 -34.00 38.35
CA ARG A 28 -8.64 -34.12 39.28
C ARG A 28 -8.83 -35.37 40.13
N SER A 29 -7.74 -36.03 40.51
CA SER A 29 -7.76 -37.12 41.49
C SER A 29 -8.29 -36.65 42.84
N GLU A 30 -8.81 -37.58 43.65
CA GLU A 30 -9.39 -37.28 44.97
C GLU A 30 -8.39 -36.59 45.92
N ASP A 31 -7.12 -37.00 45.87
CA ASP A 31 -6.02 -36.41 46.64
C ASP A 31 -5.60 -35.02 46.13
N GLY A 32 -6.11 -34.60 44.98
CA GLY A 32 -5.78 -33.32 44.35
C GLY A 32 -4.39 -33.25 43.70
N LEU A 33 -3.65 -34.35 43.64
CA LEU A 33 -2.24 -34.36 43.20
C LEU A 33 -2.05 -34.62 41.71
N SER A 34 -3.08 -35.12 41.00
CA SER A 34 -3.00 -35.50 39.58
C SER A 34 -4.25 -35.09 38.80
N LEU A 35 -4.11 -34.91 37.49
CA LEU A 35 -5.22 -34.77 36.56
C LEU A 35 -5.56 -36.14 35.97
N ASN A 36 -6.85 -36.44 35.91
CA ASN A 36 -7.38 -37.62 35.25
C ASN A 36 -7.73 -37.24 33.81
N LEU A 37 -7.22 -38.02 32.86
CA LEU A 37 -7.36 -37.80 31.43
C LEU A 37 -8.05 -39.01 30.79
N LEU A 38 -8.73 -38.79 29.66
CA LEU A 38 -9.34 -39.82 28.84
C LEU A 38 -8.86 -39.69 27.40
N ASP A 39 -8.60 -40.81 26.73
CA ASP A 39 -8.47 -40.83 25.27
C ASP A 39 -9.85 -40.91 24.58
N ALA A 40 -9.84 -40.96 23.25
CA ALA A 40 -11.05 -41.07 22.44
C ALA A 40 -11.81 -42.40 22.65
N ASP A 41 -11.13 -43.45 23.10
CA ASP A 41 -11.68 -44.78 23.35
C ASP A 41 -12.13 -44.95 24.83
N GLY A 42 -12.03 -43.88 25.63
CA GLY A 42 -12.43 -43.88 27.04
C GLY A 42 -11.42 -44.51 27.99
N LYS A 43 -10.18 -44.75 27.54
CA LYS A 43 -9.11 -45.24 28.41
C LYS A 43 -8.59 -44.11 29.29
N GLU A 44 -8.44 -44.40 30.58
CA GLU A 44 -7.96 -43.45 31.57
C GLU A 44 -6.44 -43.36 31.64
N PHE A 45 -5.95 -42.12 31.78
CA PHE A 45 -4.56 -41.79 32.02
C PHE A 45 -4.47 -40.78 33.16
N SER A 46 -3.33 -40.71 33.84
CA SER A 46 -3.11 -39.76 34.93
C SER A 46 -1.80 -39.00 34.74
N VAL A 47 -1.83 -37.69 35.00
CA VAL A 47 -0.66 -36.82 34.96
C VAL A 47 -0.54 -36.07 36.28
N ARG A 48 0.59 -36.21 36.95
CA ARG A 48 0.86 -35.52 38.22
C ARG A 48 0.91 -34.00 38.01
N ILE A 49 0.29 -33.26 38.91
CA ILE A 49 0.39 -31.80 38.98
C ILE A 49 1.74 -31.42 39.60
N SER A 50 2.78 -31.43 38.77
CA SER A 50 4.13 -30.99 39.11
C SER A 50 4.28 -29.46 39.02
N ASP A 51 5.35 -28.93 39.60
CA ASP A 51 5.69 -27.51 39.44
C ASP A 51 5.97 -27.15 37.98
N THR A 52 6.53 -28.07 37.20
CA THR A 52 6.70 -27.94 35.75
C THR A 52 5.35 -27.87 35.03
N LEU A 53 4.38 -28.70 35.40
CA LEU A 53 3.04 -28.64 34.81
C LEU A 53 2.37 -27.30 35.16
N ARG A 54 2.40 -26.90 36.43
CA ARG A 54 1.87 -25.61 36.89
C ARG A 54 2.53 -24.44 36.17
N SER A 55 3.86 -24.44 36.07
CA SER A 55 4.60 -23.37 35.40
C SER A 55 4.28 -23.31 33.92
N THR A 56 4.06 -24.44 33.26
CA THR A 56 3.76 -24.52 31.81
C THR A 56 2.34 -24.04 31.50
N ILE A 57 1.35 -24.41 32.32
CA ILE A 57 -0.06 -24.00 32.12
C ILE A 57 -0.27 -22.54 32.52
N ASN A 58 0.39 -22.09 33.59
CA ASN A 58 0.27 -20.73 34.12
C ASN A 58 1.23 -19.74 33.47
N GLN A 59 2.00 -20.13 32.44
CA GLN A 59 2.69 -19.12 31.65
C GLN A 59 1.62 -18.18 31.09
N PRO A 60 1.74 -16.86 31.27
CA PRO A 60 0.95 -15.96 30.45
C PRO A 60 1.27 -16.36 29.02
N ARG A 61 0.28 -16.88 28.29
CA ARG A 61 0.41 -16.96 26.84
C ARG A 61 0.78 -15.54 26.45
N LEU A 62 2.01 -15.33 25.98
CA LEU A 62 2.25 -14.31 24.98
C LEU A 62 1.44 -14.79 23.77
N ALA A 63 0.11 -14.68 23.86
CA ALA A 63 -0.69 -14.47 22.70
C ALA A 63 0.01 -13.29 22.04
N SER A 64 0.53 -13.49 20.83
CA SER A 64 0.62 -12.38 19.92
C SER A 64 -0.77 -11.76 19.95
N VAL A 65 -0.92 -10.69 20.73
CA VAL A 65 -1.95 -9.71 20.49
C VAL A 65 -1.80 -9.49 19.00
N PRO A 66 -2.80 -9.79 18.15
CA PRO A 66 -2.82 -9.09 16.90
C PRO A 66 -2.85 -7.65 17.37
N GLN A 67 -1.70 -6.96 17.33
CA GLN A 67 -1.71 -5.53 17.26
C GLN A 67 -2.55 -5.29 16.02
N SER A 68 -3.85 -5.12 16.25
CA SER A 68 -4.66 -4.32 15.37
C SER A 68 -4.07 -2.93 15.56
N ASP A 69 -2.92 -2.71 14.92
CA ASP A 69 -2.56 -1.40 14.41
C ASP A 69 -3.61 -1.13 13.33
N GLU A 70 -4.85 -0.87 13.77
CA GLU A 70 -5.79 -0.14 12.96
C GLU A 70 -5.04 1.10 12.50
N PRO A 71 -4.97 1.34 11.18
CA PRO A 71 -4.28 2.51 10.68
C PRO A 71 -4.92 3.73 11.37
N LYS A 72 -4.11 4.54 12.06
CA LYS A 72 -4.55 5.79 12.70
C LYS A 72 -5.28 6.73 11.74
N ILE A 73 -5.10 6.50 10.44
CA ILE A 73 -5.63 7.24 9.32
C ILE A 73 -6.56 6.36 8.48
N SER A 74 -7.74 6.87 8.14
CA SER A 74 -8.68 6.17 7.26
C SER A 74 -8.21 6.21 5.79
N ILE A 75 -8.71 5.28 4.96
CA ILE A 75 -8.43 5.31 3.51
C ILE A 75 -8.88 6.63 2.90
N ALA A 76 -10.06 7.13 3.28
CA ALA A 76 -10.57 8.41 2.80
C ALA A 76 -9.60 9.57 3.11
N GLU A 77 -8.98 9.53 4.29
CA GLU A 77 -8.02 10.54 4.72
C GLU A 77 -6.69 10.44 3.95
N ILE A 78 -6.17 9.22 3.73
CA ILE A 78 -5.00 9.00 2.85
C ILE A 78 -5.28 9.58 1.46
N GLN A 79 -6.44 9.27 0.88
CA GLN A 79 -6.81 9.74 -0.44
C GLN A 79 -6.95 11.27 -0.49
N ARG A 80 -7.53 11.88 0.55
CA ARG A 80 -7.66 13.34 0.68
C ARG A 80 -6.28 14.01 0.68
N ARG A 81 -5.35 13.52 1.50
CA ARG A 81 -4.00 14.07 1.65
C ARG A 81 -3.15 13.88 0.38
N LEU A 82 -3.21 12.70 -0.25
CA LEU A 82 -2.56 12.46 -1.55
C LEU A 82 -3.11 13.40 -2.63
N ARG A 83 -4.42 13.65 -2.64
CA ARG A 83 -5.05 14.57 -3.59
C ARG A 83 -4.64 16.02 -3.32
N ALA A 84 -4.40 16.38 -2.06
CA ALA A 84 -3.83 17.66 -1.64
C ALA A 84 -2.32 17.78 -1.89
N GLY A 85 -1.69 16.80 -2.55
CA GLY A 85 -0.30 16.88 -3.02
C GLY A 85 0.73 16.33 -2.06
N GLU A 86 0.29 15.77 -0.93
CA GLU A 86 1.23 15.22 0.04
C GLU A 86 1.89 13.94 -0.48
N SER A 87 3.18 13.79 -0.16
CA SER A 87 3.95 12.64 -0.61
C SER A 87 3.65 11.39 0.22
N MET A 88 3.78 10.22 -0.40
CA MET A 88 3.54 8.94 0.28
C MET A 88 4.55 8.73 1.43
N GLU A 89 5.77 9.23 1.28
CA GLU A 89 6.83 9.14 2.29
C GLU A 89 6.49 9.96 3.55
N VAL A 90 5.93 11.16 3.37
CA VAL A 90 5.47 11.99 4.48
C VAL A 90 4.27 11.33 5.17
N LEU A 91 3.29 10.88 4.39
CA LEU A 91 2.12 10.16 4.92
C LEU A 91 2.52 8.90 5.71
N SER A 92 3.47 8.13 5.18
CA SER A 92 4.00 6.94 5.82
C SER A 92 4.62 7.27 7.18
N ARG A 93 5.52 8.27 7.19
CA ARG A 93 6.24 8.71 8.38
C ARG A 93 5.29 9.21 9.48
N GLU A 94 4.32 10.05 9.12
CA GLU A 94 3.45 10.69 10.11
C GLU A 94 2.39 9.75 10.69
N ASN A 95 1.90 8.80 9.89
CA ASN A 95 0.80 7.94 10.28
C ASN A 95 1.25 6.53 10.71
N SER A 96 2.56 6.27 10.70
CA SER A 96 3.14 4.96 11.02
C SER A 96 2.55 3.83 10.17
N ILE A 97 2.28 4.11 8.89
CA ILE A 97 1.81 3.13 7.91
C ILE A 97 2.90 2.89 6.88
N SER A 98 3.00 1.67 6.34
CA SER A 98 4.00 1.37 5.32
C SER A 98 3.67 2.05 3.98
N ILE A 99 4.69 2.36 3.19
CA ILE A 99 4.51 2.99 1.88
C ILE A 99 3.74 2.07 0.92
N GLU A 100 3.99 0.76 0.96
CA GLU A 100 3.33 -0.24 0.12
C GLU A 100 1.82 -0.30 0.41
N LYS A 101 1.41 -0.01 1.66
CA LYS A 101 0.00 0.06 2.02
C LYS A 101 -0.66 1.31 1.41
N ILE A 102 0.04 2.46 1.39
CA ILE A 102 -0.45 3.69 0.74
C ILE A 102 -0.57 3.48 -0.77
N GLU A 103 0.44 2.86 -1.39
CA GLU A 103 0.49 2.60 -2.83
C GLU A 103 -0.73 1.83 -3.34
N ARG A 104 -1.20 0.81 -2.60
CA ARG A 104 -2.40 0.01 -2.93
C ARG A 104 -3.67 0.85 -3.13
N PHE A 105 -3.75 2.02 -2.50
CA PHE A 105 -4.92 2.91 -2.58
C PHE A 105 -4.64 4.19 -3.38
N SER A 106 -3.41 4.39 -3.82
CA SER A 106 -2.96 5.62 -4.49
C SER A 106 -3.36 5.70 -5.97
N GLY A 107 -3.51 4.55 -6.64
CA GLY A 107 -3.73 4.46 -8.09
C GLY A 107 -4.81 5.41 -8.62
N PRO A 108 -6.04 5.41 -8.07
CA PRO A 108 -7.10 6.32 -8.53
C PRO A 108 -6.74 7.81 -8.38
N ILE A 109 -5.98 8.21 -7.36
CA ILE A 109 -5.61 9.60 -7.11
C ILE A 109 -4.52 10.03 -8.07
N LEU A 110 -3.54 9.14 -8.33
CA LEU A 110 -2.50 9.41 -9.32
C LEU A 110 -3.10 9.54 -10.72
N GLN A 111 -4.06 8.69 -11.07
CA GLN A 111 -4.78 8.78 -12.35
C GLN A 111 -5.61 10.07 -12.46
N GLU A 112 -6.29 10.48 -11.39
CA GLU A 112 -6.99 11.77 -11.32
C GLU A 112 -6.04 12.93 -11.57
N ARG A 113 -4.86 12.93 -10.95
CA ARG A 113 -3.83 13.97 -11.13
C ARG A 113 -3.30 14.04 -12.55
N VAL A 114 -3.02 12.89 -13.17
CA VAL A 114 -2.62 12.82 -14.58
C VAL A 114 -3.73 13.40 -15.47
N TYR A 115 -4.98 12.99 -15.24
CA TYR A 115 -6.12 13.51 -15.99
C TYR A 115 -6.27 15.04 -15.86
N ILE A 116 -6.07 15.59 -14.65
CA ILE A 116 -6.11 17.04 -14.42
C ILE A 116 -4.98 17.76 -15.17
N ILE A 117 -3.76 17.21 -15.16
CA ILE A 117 -2.62 17.74 -15.93
C ILE A 117 -2.97 17.77 -17.42
N ASP A 118 -3.49 16.67 -17.96
CA ASP A 118 -3.88 16.57 -19.38
C ASP A 118 -4.95 17.61 -19.75
N GLN A 119 -5.96 17.80 -18.89
CA GLN A 119 -6.99 18.81 -19.11
C GLN A 119 -6.43 20.23 -19.08
N ALA A 120 -5.58 20.54 -18.10
CA ALA A 120 -4.99 21.87 -17.95
C ALA A 120 -4.04 22.20 -19.12
N GLN A 121 -3.27 21.22 -19.59
CA GLN A 121 -2.36 21.35 -20.74
C GLN A 121 -3.08 21.68 -22.05
N GLN A 122 -4.36 21.33 -22.17
CA GLN A 122 -5.21 21.61 -23.33
C GLN A 122 -5.93 22.95 -23.26
N ILE A 123 -5.84 23.69 -22.13
CA ILE A 123 -6.48 25.00 -22.01
C ILE A 123 -5.89 25.95 -23.06
N ALA A 124 -6.78 26.48 -23.89
CA ALA A 124 -6.46 27.38 -24.98
C ALA A 124 -5.93 28.72 -24.45
N ILE A 125 -4.68 29.03 -24.76
CA ILE A 125 -4.04 30.30 -24.44
C ILE A 125 -4.12 31.22 -25.66
N ARG A 126 -4.82 32.34 -25.51
CA ARG A 126 -5.00 33.32 -26.59
C ARG A 126 -3.74 34.15 -26.75
N LYS A 127 -3.17 34.18 -27.95
CA LYS A 127 -2.09 35.10 -28.30
C LYS A 127 -2.68 36.43 -28.79
N GLU A 128 -2.00 37.52 -28.47
CA GLU A 128 -2.33 38.86 -28.95
C GLU A 128 -1.89 39.00 -30.41
N SER A 129 -2.63 38.38 -31.33
CA SER A 129 -2.56 38.46 -32.81
C SER A 129 -3.41 37.30 -33.34
N GLY A 130 -4.17 37.49 -34.42
CA GLY A 130 -5.17 36.56 -35.00
C GLY A 130 -4.68 35.17 -35.47
N ARG A 131 -3.90 34.48 -34.63
CA ARG A 131 -3.55 33.07 -34.72
C ARG A 131 -4.55 32.26 -33.93
N ASP A 132 -4.72 31.01 -34.34
CA ASP A 132 -5.55 30.07 -33.61
C ASP A 132 -5.02 29.86 -32.18
N PRO A 133 -5.92 29.69 -31.20
CA PRO A 133 -5.52 29.38 -29.83
C PRO A 133 -4.68 28.10 -29.77
N VAL A 134 -3.63 28.11 -28.95
CA VAL A 134 -2.77 26.94 -28.70
C VAL A 134 -2.96 26.51 -27.26
N GLY A 135 -2.99 25.20 -26.99
CA GLY A 135 -3.04 24.69 -25.63
C GLY A 135 -1.81 25.11 -24.81
N LEU A 136 -1.96 25.20 -23.48
CA LEU A 136 -0.88 25.55 -22.54
C LEU A 136 0.42 24.78 -22.83
N LEU A 137 0.37 23.46 -23.04
CA LEU A 137 1.58 22.67 -23.31
C LEU A 137 2.31 23.15 -24.56
N GLY A 138 1.56 23.46 -25.63
CA GLY A 138 2.15 23.99 -26.86
C GLY A 138 2.80 25.36 -26.65
N VAL A 139 2.20 26.22 -25.82
CA VAL A 139 2.82 27.51 -25.45
C VAL A 139 4.09 27.28 -24.65
N VAL A 140 4.05 26.46 -23.60
CA VAL A 140 5.21 26.10 -22.76
C VAL A 140 6.38 25.59 -23.61
N ILE A 141 6.14 24.60 -24.47
CA ILE A 141 7.17 24.04 -25.36
C ILE A 141 7.72 25.14 -26.27
N SER A 142 6.87 25.95 -26.90
CA SER A 142 7.31 27.02 -27.79
C SER A 142 8.17 28.09 -27.09
N ARG A 143 7.89 28.35 -25.81
CA ARG A 143 8.63 29.33 -24.99
C ARG A 143 9.98 28.78 -24.52
N LEU A 144 10.05 27.48 -24.22
CA LEU A 144 11.26 26.84 -23.70
C LEU A 144 12.21 26.34 -24.80
N ALA A 145 11.70 26.05 -26.02
CA ALA A 145 12.53 25.57 -27.13
C ALA A 145 13.73 26.49 -27.47
N PRO A 146 13.62 27.83 -27.50
CA PRO A 146 14.77 28.73 -27.72
C PRO A 146 15.84 28.66 -26.63
N ARG A 147 15.55 28.04 -25.48
CA ARG A 147 16.49 27.79 -24.38
C ARG A 147 17.08 26.37 -24.42
N ASN A 148 16.89 25.64 -25.52
CA ASN A 148 17.35 24.25 -25.71
C ASN A 148 16.80 23.27 -24.64
N ILE A 149 15.59 23.53 -24.13
CA ILE A 149 14.92 22.65 -23.18
C ILE A 149 13.93 21.79 -23.95
N ASP A 150 14.11 20.47 -23.87
CA ASP A 150 13.21 19.50 -24.50
C ASP A 150 11.96 19.31 -23.65
N SER A 151 10.82 19.07 -24.31
CA SER A 151 9.58 18.61 -23.70
C SER A 151 9.76 17.38 -22.78
N ALA A 152 10.69 16.48 -23.09
CA ALA A 152 10.99 15.29 -22.29
C ALA A 152 11.65 15.62 -20.94
N GLN A 153 12.17 16.85 -20.77
CA GLN A 153 12.76 17.33 -19.52
C GLN A 153 11.74 18.07 -18.64
N LEU A 154 10.48 18.16 -19.08
CA LEU A 154 9.42 18.83 -18.34
C LEU A 154 8.79 17.85 -17.35
N GLU A 155 8.81 18.23 -16.08
CA GLU A 155 8.19 17.44 -15.01
C GLU A 155 6.96 18.19 -14.49
N TRP A 156 5.79 17.58 -14.66
CA TRP A 156 4.52 18.15 -14.22
C TRP A 156 4.06 17.51 -12.92
N ASN A 157 3.51 18.34 -12.05
CA ASN A 157 2.85 17.92 -10.83
C ASN A 157 1.55 18.73 -10.64
N THR A 158 0.61 18.18 -9.88
CA THR A 158 -0.61 18.90 -9.49
C THR A 158 -1.13 18.45 -8.15
N TRP A 159 -1.85 19.34 -7.46
CA TRP A 159 -2.57 19.05 -6.23
C TRP A 159 -3.83 19.90 -6.11
N ARG A 160 -4.82 19.37 -5.39
CA ARG A 160 -6.15 19.97 -5.24
C ARG A 160 -6.23 20.83 -3.98
N HIS A 161 -6.92 21.95 -4.09
CA HIS A 161 -7.32 22.83 -2.99
C HIS A 161 -8.72 22.49 -2.47
N GLU A 162 -9.05 22.96 -1.27
CA GLU A 162 -10.35 22.69 -0.65
C GLU A 162 -11.54 23.28 -1.44
N ASP A 163 -11.31 24.38 -2.16
CA ASP A 163 -12.31 25.02 -3.04
C ASP A 163 -12.55 24.27 -4.36
N GLY A 164 -11.79 23.19 -4.61
CA GLY A 164 -11.91 22.36 -5.79
C GLY A 164 -11.03 22.78 -6.97
N THR A 165 -10.29 23.88 -6.87
CA THR A 165 -9.27 24.21 -7.88
C THR A 165 -8.00 23.38 -7.65
N TRP A 166 -7.09 23.44 -8.62
CA TRP A 166 -5.84 22.69 -8.61
C TRP A 166 -4.67 23.62 -8.87
N THR A 167 -3.59 23.48 -8.09
CA THR A 167 -2.31 24.02 -8.55
C THR A 167 -1.72 23.05 -9.56
N LEU A 168 -1.37 23.56 -10.73
CA LEU A 168 -0.52 22.90 -11.70
C LEU A 168 0.90 23.45 -11.54
N GLU A 169 1.89 22.59 -11.40
CA GLU A 169 3.29 22.97 -11.25
C GLU A 169 4.12 22.29 -12.33
N LEU A 170 4.91 23.10 -13.03
CA LEU A 170 5.91 22.64 -13.99
C LEU A 170 7.30 22.89 -13.41
N HIS A 171 8.15 21.87 -13.50
CA HIS A 171 9.58 22.00 -13.33
C HIS A 171 10.31 21.76 -14.65
N TYR A 172 11.38 22.52 -14.87
CA TYR A 172 12.19 22.46 -16.09
C TYR A 172 13.64 22.86 -15.81
N PRO A 173 14.62 22.40 -16.61
CA PRO A 173 16.00 22.86 -16.48
C PRO A 173 16.11 24.38 -16.65
N ASN A 174 16.93 25.03 -15.83
CA ASN A 174 17.23 26.46 -15.97
C ASN A 174 18.71 26.71 -15.71
N SER A 175 19.23 27.85 -16.16
CA SER A 175 20.60 28.31 -15.93
C SER A 175 21.05 28.28 -14.46
N SER A 176 20.11 28.44 -13.51
CA SER A 176 20.35 28.39 -12.06
C SER A 176 20.08 27.02 -11.43
N GLY A 177 19.86 25.96 -12.23
CA GLY A 177 19.50 24.62 -11.79
C GLY A 177 18.14 24.18 -12.31
N ARG A 178 17.06 24.52 -11.59
CA ARG A 178 15.69 24.09 -11.90
C ARG A 178 14.73 25.27 -11.83
N GLY A 179 14.08 25.57 -12.94
CA GLY A 179 12.98 26.52 -13.03
C GLY A 179 11.67 25.90 -12.56
N LYS A 180 10.75 26.74 -12.09
CA LYS A 180 9.44 26.36 -11.60
C LYS A 180 8.40 27.36 -12.09
N ALA A 181 7.26 26.87 -12.58
CA ALA A 181 6.11 27.68 -12.96
C ALA A 181 4.83 27.07 -12.39
N GLN A 182 3.98 27.89 -11.79
CA GLN A 182 2.74 27.46 -11.16
C GLN A 182 1.51 28.18 -11.72
N TRP A 183 0.44 27.43 -11.96
CA TRP A 183 -0.87 27.94 -12.36
C TRP A 183 -1.96 27.43 -11.42
N ASN A 184 -3.01 28.24 -11.21
CA ASN A 184 -4.25 27.76 -10.62
C ASN A 184 -5.22 27.37 -11.75
N PHE A 185 -5.70 26.13 -11.71
CA PHE A 185 -6.58 25.54 -12.69
C PHE A 185 -7.94 25.23 -12.06
N ASP A 186 -9.00 25.75 -12.67
CA ASP A 186 -10.38 25.40 -12.34
C ASP A 186 -10.92 24.47 -13.43
N PRO A 187 -11.09 23.16 -13.16
CA PRO A 187 -11.58 22.20 -14.15
C PRO A 187 -13.05 22.40 -14.51
N THR A 188 -13.87 22.96 -13.62
CA THR A 188 -15.29 23.20 -13.85
C THR A 188 -15.48 24.40 -14.78
N ARG A 189 -14.78 25.50 -14.52
CA ARG A 189 -14.82 26.70 -15.35
C ARG A 189 -13.91 26.61 -16.57
N ARG A 190 -13.02 25.62 -16.61
CA ARG A 190 -11.95 25.44 -17.60
C ARG A 190 -11.10 26.71 -17.75
N THR A 191 -10.75 27.31 -16.61
CA THR A 191 -9.91 28.51 -16.56
C THR A 191 -8.55 28.22 -15.92
N LEU A 192 -7.51 28.92 -16.38
CA LEU A 192 -6.15 28.79 -15.91
C LEU A 192 -5.56 30.17 -15.64
N ASN A 193 -4.98 30.39 -14.46
CA ASN A 193 -4.39 31.66 -14.05
C ASN A 193 -2.96 31.46 -13.56
N SER A 194 -2.03 32.37 -13.91
CA SER A 194 -0.65 32.30 -13.39
C SER A 194 -0.63 32.58 -11.90
N LEU A 195 0.18 31.82 -11.16
CA LEU A 195 0.48 32.07 -9.75
C LEU A 195 1.86 32.72 -9.55
N ASP A 196 2.73 32.62 -10.56
CA ASP A 196 4.06 33.22 -10.53
C ASP A 196 4.46 33.83 -11.89
N GLU A 197 5.63 34.49 -11.89
CA GLU A 197 6.16 35.18 -13.06
C GLU A 197 6.54 34.24 -14.20
N ASN A 198 7.06 33.05 -13.90
CA ASN A 198 7.44 32.07 -14.92
C ASN A 198 6.18 31.52 -15.62
N ALA A 199 5.13 31.23 -14.87
CA ALA A 199 3.83 30.84 -15.39
C ALA A 199 3.19 31.92 -16.26
N ARG A 200 3.29 33.19 -15.84
CA ARG A 200 2.84 34.35 -16.62
C ARG A 200 3.62 34.55 -17.91
N TRP A 201 4.93 34.29 -17.91
CA TRP A 201 5.75 34.30 -19.11
C TRP A 201 5.42 33.14 -20.08
N MET A 202 4.89 32.04 -19.55
CA MET A 202 4.51 30.83 -20.30
C MET A 202 3.04 30.77 -20.74
N MET A 203 2.30 31.88 -20.66
CA MET A 203 1.02 32.08 -21.32
C MET A 203 1.13 33.21 -22.35
#